data_AF-A0A493T3W4-F1
#
_entry.id   AF-A0A493T3W4-F1
#
_cell.length_a   1.000
_cell.length_b   1.000
_cell.length_c   1.000
_cell.angle_alpha   90.00
_cell.angle_beta   90.00
_cell.angle_gamma   90.00
#
_symmetry.space_group_name_H-M   'P 1'
#
loop_
_entity.id
_entity.type
_entity.pdbx_description
1 polymer ?
#
loop_
_entity_poly.entity_id
_entity_poly.type
_entity_poly.pdbx_seq_one_letter_code
_entity_poly.pdbx_strand_id
1 'polypeptide(L)'
;MPWAVCEHCTTANTSVALWLYSYPRAKAWQHFLTAMKKISYPSPNQDTRATSRGEGRLAEGASHNPTKQRQEQPGPPARGDTRGSRHVRQEAADTFLAKGSAALEKLEALCGEGSENTHPSKLLQLYTQAVLDITYFEESQLVDEDFPEETSLEKVKELTSVLSEPEDLVTECSINEDPINILGTELVECLYWRRGALLYMYCHTVKERSEWLQENIAIFKKCLNDGVRYLMKMLSFRCPLRINEDVSLQDKDTARLLSEGIFSDTHLLAMVYSGEMCYWGLKLCGEGEQESLETPDPAPDSGPGCRSHSAPLDFRELGKSMLTKYVSVCEGPLHGQGWSTSSAKQMLCYLGTKK
;
A
#
# COMPACT_ATOMS: atom_id res chain seq x y z
N MET A 1 37.28 -35.34 -40.38
CA MET A 1 37.26 -34.22 -39.41
C MET A 1 36.06 -34.44 -38.50
N PRO A 2 36.30 -34.94 -37.28
CA PRO A 2 35.73 -34.28 -36.10
C PRO A 2 36.68 -34.28 -34.88
N TRP A 3 36.76 -33.15 -34.18
CA TRP A 3 37.21 -32.90 -32.79
C TRP A 3 37.05 -31.38 -32.57
N ALA A 4 36.71 -30.80 -31.43
CA ALA A 4 36.65 -31.28 -30.06
C ALA A 4 35.60 -30.51 -29.23
N VAL A 5 35.27 -31.15 -28.12
CA VAL A 5 34.54 -30.71 -26.93
C VAL A 5 35.26 -29.55 -26.24
N CYS A 6 34.51 -28.56 -25.75
CA CYS A 6 34.90 -27.75 -24.60
C CYS A 6 33.65 -27.54 -23.72
N GLU A 7 33.61 -28.28 -22.61
CA GLU A 7 32.71 -28.08 -21.49
C GLU A 7 33.14 -26.82 -20.73
N HIS A 8 32.22 -25.84 -20.58
CA HIS A 8 32.02 -24.97 -19.41
C HIS A 8 31.15 -23.77 -19.83
N CYS A 9 29.84 -23.84 -19.52
CA CYS A 9 28.91 -22.74 -19.19
C CYS A 9 27.48 -23.29 -19.21
N THR A 10 27.23 -24.27 -18.35
CA THR A 10 25.88 -24.64 -17.93
C THR A 10 25.43 -23.65 -16.85
N THR A 11 24.13 -23.38 -16.80
CA THR A 11 23.38 -22.64 -15.77
C THR A 11 23.40 -21.10 -15.80
N ALA A 12 22.50 -20.51 -16.60
CA ALA A 12 21.92 -19.19 -16.32
C ALA A 12 20.53 -18.93 -16.93
N ASN A 13 19.87 -19.90 -17.58
CA ASN A 13 18.64 -19.64 -18.35
C ASN A 13 17.40 -20.44 -17.95
N THR A 14 17.34 -20.95 -16.72
CA THR A 14 16.15 -21.59 -16.17
C THR A 14 15.50 -20.84 -15.00
N SER A 15 16.05 -19.70 -14.55
CA SER A 15 15.55 -19.06 -13.33
C SER A 15 14.31 -18.18 -13.54
N VAL A 16 14.12 -17.54 -14.70
CA VAL A 16 12.96 -16.63 -14.91
C VAL A 16 11.67 -17.40 -15.25
N ALA A 17 11.76 -18.48 -16.02
CA ALA A 17 10.62 -19.32 -16.36
C ALA A 17 10.15 -20.20 -15.19
N LEU A 18 11.06 -20.59 -14.28
CA LEU A 18 10.69 -21.21 -13.01
C LEU A 18 10.14 -20.19 -12.00
N TRP A 19 10.53 -18.91 -12.06
CA TRP A 19 9.97 -17.86 -11.20
C TRP A 19 8.51 -17.52 -11.55
N LEU A 20 8.19 -17.47 -12.85
CA LEU A 20 6.82 -17.29 -13.34
C LEU A 20 5.89 -18.49 -13.06
N TYR A 21 6.46 -19.67 -12.77
CA TYR A 21 5.71 -20.86 -12.35
C TYR A 21 5.77 -21.14 -10.83
N SER A 22 6.65 -20.47 -10.08
CA SER A 22 6.91 -20.78 -8.66
C SER A 22 6.46 -19.70 -7.68
N TYR A 23 5.86 -18.60 -8.14
CA TYR A 23 5.20 -17.72 -7.18
C TYR A 23 3.88 -18.36 -6.70
N PRO A 24 3.62 -18.42 -5.38
CA PRO A 24 2.37 -18.96 -4.81
C PRO A 24 1.09 -18.30 -5.36
N ARG A 25 1.21 -17.14 -6.01
CA ARG A 25 0.11 -16.31 -6.51
C ARG A 25 -0.86 -17.06 -7.41
N ALA A 26 -0.43 -17.80 -8.43
CA ALA A 26 -1.38 -18.48 -9.32
C ALA A 26 -2.11 -19.65 -8.65
N LYS A 27 -1.43 -20.36 -7.76
CA LYS A 27 -1.97 -21.57 -7.11
C LYS A 27 -2.83 -21.19 -5.90
N ALA A 28 -2.33 -20.30 -5.03
CA ALA A 28 -3.09 -19.73 -3.92
C ALA A 28 -4.31 -18.95 -4.42
N TRP A 29 -4.20 -18.20 -5.53
CA TRP A 29 -5.34 -17.54 -6.18
C TRP A 29 -6.39 -18.54 -6.68
N GLN A 30 -5.99 -19.58 -7.42
CA GLN A 30 -6.94 -20.59 -7.91
C GLN A 30 -7.58 -21.38 -6.76
N HIS A 31 -6.82 -21.72 -5.72
CA HIS A 31 -7.35 -22.38 -4.52
C HIS A 31 -8.26 -21.46 -3.71
N PHE A 32 -7.89 -20.19 -3.53
CA PHE A 32 -8.68 -19.17 -2.84
C PHE A 32 -9.99 -18.88 -3.59
N LEU A 33 -9.95 -18.63 -4.90
CA LEU A 33 -11.15 -18.45 -5.72
C LEU A 33 -12.05 -19.68 -5.69
N THR A 34 -11.47 -20.89 -5.69
CA THR A 34 -12.23 -22.14 -5.57
C THR A 34 -12.88 -22.28 -4.20
N ALA A 35 -12.21 -21.89 -3.11
CA ALA A 35 -12.76 -21.91 -1.76
C ALA A 35 -13.85 -20.84 -1.57
N MET A 36 -13.63 -19.62 -2.05
CA MET A 36 -14.60 -18.52 -1.99
C MET A 36 -15.87 -18.81 -2.79
N LYS A 37 -15.76 -19.45 -3.97
CA LYS A 37 -16.93 -19.92 -4.73
C LYS A 37 -17.75 -20.98 -3.99
N LYS A 38 -17.12 -21.80 -3.15
CA LYS A 38 -17.84 -22.79 -2.29
C LYS A 38 -18.57 -22.11 -1.13
N ILE A 39 -18.04 -21.01 -0.60
CA ILE A 39 -18.66 -20.28 0.52
C ILE A 39 -19.80 -19.37 0.02
N SER A 40 -19.67 -18.76 -1.16
CA SER A 40 -20.66 -17.81 -1.71
C SER A 40 -21.91 -18.49 -2.29
N TYR A 41 -21.86 -19.80 -2.59
CA TYR A 41 -23.02 -20.59 -3.03
C TYR A 41 -23.26 -21.78 -2.08
N PRO A 42 -24.06 -21.63 -1.02
CA PRO A 42 -24.53 -22.79 -0.28
C PRO A 42 -25.39 -23.64 -1.21
N SER A 43 -24.94 -24.85 -1.52
CA SER A 43 -25.70 -25.83 -2.29
C SER A 43 -27.04 -26.09 -1.59
N PRO A 44 -28.19 -26.00 -2.29
CA PRO A 44 -29.47 -26.33 -1.67
C PRO A 44 -29.53 -27.84 -1.45
N ASN A 45 -29.97 -28.22 -0.25
CA ASN A 45 -30.21 -29.57 0.26
C ASN A 45 -28.98 -30.40 0.66
N GLN A 46 -28.83 -30.57 1.97
CA GLN A 46 -29.14 -31.87 2.59
C GLN A 46 -29.55 -31.71 4.06
N ASP A 47 -30.86 -31.78 4.27
CA ASP A 47 -31.49 -32.08 5.56
C ASP A 47 -31.19 -33.54 5.95
N THR A 48 -30.67 -33.79 7.14
CA THR A 48 -31.22 -34.79 8.09
C THR A 48 -30.56 -34.72 9.48
N ARG A 49 -31.29 -34.07 10.40
CA ARG A 49 -31.72 -34.53 11.73
C ARG A 49 -30.69 -35.11 12.75
N ALA A 50 -30.61 -34.36 13.87
CA ALA A 50 -30.74 -34.77 15.28
C ALA A 50 -29.61 -35.64 15.90
N THR A 51 -29.10 -35.44 17.13
CA THR A 51 -29.77 -35.01 18.37
C THR A 51 -28.76 -34.71 19.50
N SER A 52 -29.19 -33.83 20.41
CA SER A 52 -29.08 -33.88 21.88
C SER A 52 -27.90 -33.24 22.65
N ARG A 53 -28.27 -32.16 23.36
CA ARG A 53 -28.12 -31.87 24.80
C ARG A 53 -26.74 -31.98 25.48
N GLY A 54 -26.31 -30.84 26.02
CA GLY A 54 -25.50 -30.74 27.23
C GLY A 54 -25.48 -29.30 27.77
N GLU A 55 -26.34 -28.99 28.74
CA GLU A 55 -26.30 -27.74 29.52
C GLU A 55 -25.11 -27.75 30.50
N GLY A 56 -24.48 -26.58 30.70
CA GLY A 56 -23.53 -26.33 31.78
C GLY A 56 -23.25 -24.82 31.89
N ARG A 57 -23.71 -24.21 32.97
CA ARG A 57 -23.78 -22.76 33.23
C ARG A 57 -22.72 -22.37 34.29
N LEU A 58 -22.38 -21.06 34.33
CA LEU A 58 -21.71 -20.26 35.40
C LEU A 58 -20.17 -20.22 35.35
N ALA A 59 -19.45 -19.16 35.70
CA ALA A 59 -19.69 -17.72 35.89
C ALA A 59 -18.33 -17.04 36.20
N GLU A 60 -18.21 -15.75 35.85
CA GLU A 60 -17.43 -14.65 36.48
C GLU A 60 -15.89 -14.69 36.64
N GLY A 61 -15.26 -13.53 36.40
CA GLY A 61 -13.93 -13.18 36.92
C GLY A 61 -13.19 -12.11 36.13
N ALA A 62 -13.30 -10.85 36.56
CA ALA A 62 -12.68 -9.65 35.98
C ALA A 62 -11.16 -9.51 36.23
N SER A 63 -10.48 -8.68 35.43
CA SER A 63 -9.62 -7.54 35.86
C SER A 63 -8.32 -7.35 35.04
N HIS A 64 -8.14 -6.12 34.51
CA HIS A 64 -6.93 -5.25 34.37
C HIS A 64 -5.54 -5.88 34.02
N ASN A 65 -4.64 -5.32 33.20
CA ASN A 65 -4.44 -4.01 32.57
C ASN A 65 -3.38 -4.19 31.44
N PRO A 66 -3.08 -3.17 30.61
CA PRO A 66 -2.37 -3.29 29.33
C PRO A 66 -0.85 -3.09 29.48
N THR A 67 -0.08 -3.76 28.63
CA THR A 67 1.35 -3.51 28.50
C THR A 67 1.70 -3.17 27.06
N LYS A 68 2.15 -1.92 26.91
CA LYS A 68 2.84 -1.30 25.78
C LYS A 68 3.57 -2.28 24.87
N GLN A 69 3.14 -2.39 23.61
CA GLN A 69 4.04 -2.73 22.50
C GLN A 69 4.43 -1.44 21.80
N ARG A 70 5.64 -0.96 22.13
CA ARG A 70 6.37 0.04 21.38
C ARG A 70 6.75 -0.61 20.04
N GLN A 71 5.97 -0.36 19.00
CA GLN A 71 6.40 -0.66 17.63
C GLN A 71 7.52 0.32 17.28
N GLU A 72 8.75 -0.18 17.25
CA GLU A 72 9.85 0.48 16.56
C GLU A 72 9.60 0.34 15.06
N GLN A 73 9.05 1.39 14.43
CA GLN A 73 9.13 1.54 12.98
C GLN A 73 10.41 2.33 12.65
N PRO A 74 11.19 1.92 11.63
CA PRO A 74 12.36 2.68 11.23
C PRO A 74 11.92 3.94 10.48
N GLY A 75 12.11 5.11 11.11
CA GLY A 75 12.08 6.40 10.44
C GLY A 75 13.22 6.53 9.41
N PRO A 76 13.16 7.54 8.52
CA PRO A 76 14.17 7.71 7.48
C PRO A 76 15.53 8.11 8.09
N PRO A 77 16.66 7.49 7.68
CA PRO A 77 17.96 7.88 8.21
C PRO A 77 18.43 9.19 7.55
N ALA A 78 18.82 10.14 8.40
CA ALA A 78 19.79 11.16 8.02
C ALA A 78 21.05 10.46 7.47
N ARG A 79 21.62 11.01 6.38
CA ARG A 79 22.81 10.45 5.72
C ARG A 79 23.96 10.27 6.71
N GLY A 80 24.22 9.03 7.11
CA GLY A 80 25.36 8.61 7.91
C GLY A 80 25.34 7.09 8.12
N ASP A 81 26.36 6.41 7.57
CA ASP A 81 26.66 4.97 7.65
C ASP A 81 25.75 3.99 6.86
N THR A 82 26.08 3.80 5.58
CA THR A 82 25.27 3.05 4.59
C THR A 82 25.39 1.53 4.68
N ARG A 83 26.44 0.97 5.29
CA ARG A 83 26.69 -0.48 5.27
C ARG A 83 25.93 -1.23 6.38
N GLY A 84 25.95 -0.69 7.60
CA GLY A 84 25.18 -1.24 8.71
C GLY A 84 23.67 -1.10 8.50
N SER A 85 23.23 0.04 7.97
CA SER A 85 21.81 0.32 7.70
C SER A 85 21.22 -0.57 6.60
N ARG A 86 22.01 -0.96 5.59
CA ARG A 86 21.54 -1.89 4.54
C ARG A 86 21.39 -3.32 5.08
N HIS A 87 22.34 -3.79 5.89
CA HIS A 87 22.26 -5.14 6.45
C HIS A 87 21.03 -5.34 7.36
N VAL A 88 20.74 -4.36 8.23
CA VAL A 88 19.56 -4.39 9.11
C VAL A 88 18.25 -4.34 8.32
N ARG A 89 18.21 -3.59 7.20
CA ARG A 89 17.03 -3.55 6.32
C ARG A 89 16.81 -4.88 5.61
N GLN A 90 17.87 -5.54 5.16
CA GLN A 90 17.78 -6.86 4.54
C GLN A 90 17.22 -7.91 5.52
N GLU A 91 17.75 -7.96 6.76
CA GLU A 91 17.27 -8.89 7.78
C GLU A 91 15.79 -8.69 8.12
N ALA A 92 15.35 -7.43 8.15
CA ALA A 92 13.94 -7.10 8.33
C ALA A 92 13.09 -7.57 7.14
N ALA A 93 13.53 -7.28 5.90
CA ALA A 93 12.83 -7.68 4.68
C ALA A 93 12.69 -9.21 4.57
N ASP A 94 13.75 -9.97 4.87
CA ASP A 94 13.75 -11.44 4.88
C ASP A 94 12.74 -11.98 5.92
N THR A 95 12.66 -11.32 7.08
CA THR A 95 11.67 -11.66 8.13
C THR A 95 10.24 -11.45 7.64
N PHE A 96 9.96 -10.39 6.88
CA PHE A 96 8.63 -10.17 6.30
C PHE A 96 8.32 -11.21 5.22
N LEU A 97 9.27 -11.55 4.35
CA LEU A 97 9.07 -12.61 3.35
C LEU A 97 8.71 -13.96 3.98
N ALA A 98 9.38 -14.32 5.08
CA ALA A 98 9.07 -15.53 5.84
C ALA A 98 7.66 -15.48 6.46
N LYS A 99 7.26 -14.33 7.03
CA LYS A 99 5.91 -14.14 7.59
C LYS A 99 4.82 -14.23 6.52
N GLY A 100 5.02 -13.58 5.38
CA GLY A 100 4.10 -13.63 4.25
C GLY A 100 3.94 -15.05 3.71
N SER A 101 5.04 -15.80 3.59
CA SER A 101 5.00 -17.20 3.17
C SER A 101 4.22 -18.08 4.16
N ALA A 102 4.47 -17.93 5.47
CA ALA A 102 3.73 -18.65 6.50
C ALA A 102 2.23 -18.28 6.53
N ALA A 103 1.89 -17.02 6.23
CA ALA A 103 0.50 -16.58 6.13
C ALA A 103 -0.23 -17.22 4.94
N LEU A 104 0.46 -17.41 3.80
CA LEU A 104 -0.10 -18.14 2.66
C LEU A 104 -0.29 -19.63 2.96
N GLU A 105 0.68 -20.29 3.58
CA GLU A 105 0.54 -21.71 4.00
C GLU A 105 -0.66 -21.89 4.94
N LYS A 106 -0.84 -20.95 5.88
CA LYS A 106 -1.99 -20.94 6.77
C LYS A 106 -3.30 -20.73 6.02
N LEU A 107 -3.31 -19.86 5.01
CA LEU A 107 -4.48 -19.63 4.16
C LEU A 107 -4.84 -20.88 3.35
N GLU A 108 -3.84 -21.58 2.79
CA GLU A 108 -4.04 -22.84 2.08
C GLU A 108 -4.64 -23.92 3.01
N ALA A 109 -4.13 -24.05 4.24
CA ALA A 109 -4.67 -24.98 5.23
C ALA A 109 -6.14 -24.67 5.57
N LEU A 110 -6.47 -23.40 5.82
CA LEU A 110 -7.84 -22.96 6.12
C LEU A 110 -8.81 -23.13 4.94
N CYS A 111 -8.32 -23.14 3.70
CA CYS A 111 -9.13 -23.43 2.51
C CYS A 111 -9.34 -24.93 2.28
N GLY A 112 -8.42 -25.77 2.79
CA GLY A 112 -8.43 -27.22 2.59
C GLY A 112 -9.24 -28.00 3.64
N GLU A 113 -9.28 -27.52 4.88
CA GLU A 113 -10.13 -28.07 5.94
C GLU A 113 -11.58 -27.63 5.71
N GLY A 114 -12.54 -28.58 5.67
CA GLY A 114 -13.95 -28.32 5.37
C GLY A 114 -14.48 -27.04 6.03
N SER A 115 -14.68 -26.00 5.22
CA SER A 115 -14.70 -24.59 5.64
C SER A 115 -16.04 -24.14 6.22
N GLU A 116 -16.68 -24.93 7.08
CA GLU A 116 -17.99 -24.55 7.64
C GLU A 116 -17.90 -23.40 8.67
N ASN A 117 -16.70 -23.09 9.18
CA ASN A 117 -16.52 -22.11 10.27
C ASN A 117 -15.62 -20.90 9.96
N THR A 118 -14.99 -20.80 8.79
CA THR A 118 -14.07 -19.68 8.50
C THR A 118 -14.76 -18.56 7.75
N HIS A 119 -14.91 -17.41 8.40
CA HIS A 119 -15.56 -16.24 7.81
C HIS A 119 -14.72 -15.68 6.62
N PRO A 120 -15.33 -15.39 5.46
CA PRO A 120 -14.63 -14.88 4.27
C PRO A 120 -13.75 -13.66 4.52
N SER A 121 -14.19 -12.74 5.38
CA SER A 121 -13.40 -11.56 5.76
C SER A 121 -12.06 -11.94 6.41
N LYS A 122 -12.02 -13.04 7.19
CA LYS A 122 -10.78 -13.47 7.84
C LYS A 122 -9.77 -14.02 6.83
N LEU A 123 -10.26 -14.71 5.80
CA LEU A 123 -9.41 -15.20 4.70
C LEU A 123 -8.87 -14.04 3.88
N LEU A 124 -9.73 -13.07 3.52
CA LEU A 124 -9.33 -11.88 2.78
C LEU A 124 -8.33 -11.01 3.56
N GLN A 125 -8.51 -10.85 4.87
CA GLN A 125 -7.55 -10.15 5.73
C GLN A 125 -6.20 -10.87 5.80
N LEU A 126 -6.19 -12.20 5.96
CA LEU A 126 -4.96 -12.99 5.95
C LEU A 126 -4.23 -12.91 4.60
N TYR A 127 -4.98 -12.99 3.49
CA TYR A 127 -4.45 -12.79 2.16
C TYR A 127 -3.81 -11.42 2.00
N THR A 128 -4.52 -10.36 2.42
CA THR A 128 -4.03 -8.98 2.37
C THR A 128 -2.74 -8.81 3.16
N GLN A 129 -2.66 -9.40 4.36
CA GLN A 129 -1.43 -9.36 5.16
C GLN A 129 -0.27 -10.07 4.46
N ALA A 130 -0.51 -11.22 3.83
CA ALA A 130 0.52 -11.92 3.06
C ALA A 130 1.00 -11.10 1.85
N VAL A 131 0.07 -10.50 1.11
CA VAL A 131 0.38 -9.58 0.00
C VAL A 131 1.26 -8.45 0.49
N LEU A 132 0.91 -7.80 1.60
CA LEU A 132 1.72 -6.75 2.21
C LEU A 132 3.12 -7.29 2.56
N ASP A 133 3.22 -8.33 3.38
CA ASP A 133 4.52 -8.81 3.86
C ASP A 133 5.47 -9.22 2.71
N ILE A 134 4.95 -9.87 1.67
CA ILE A 134 5.73 -10.31 0.51
C ILE A 134 6.17 -9.13 -0.36
N THR A 135 5.26 -8.23 -0.71
CA THR A 135 5.60 -7.08 -1.54
C THR A 135 6.58 -6.14 -0.84
N TYR A 136 6.64 -6.14 0.50
CA TYR A 136 7.53 -5.26 1.26
C TYR A 136 9.00 -5.63 1.01
N PHE A 137 9.26 -6.93 0.91
CA PHE A 137 10.57 -7.44 0.54
C PHE A 137 10.98 -6.92 -0.84
N GLU A 138 10.12 -7.07 -1.84
CA GLU A 138 10.42 -6.64 -3.22
C GLU A 138 10.56 -5.12 -3.35
N GLU A 139 9.74 -4.35 -2.65
CA GLU A 139 9.87 -2.89 -2.56
C GLU A 139 11.22 -2.49 -1.93
N SER A 140 11.64 -3.20 -0.88
CA SER A 140 12.92 -2.93 -0.21
C SER A 140 14.10 -3.19 -1.15
N GLN A 141 14.05 -4.25 -1.96
CA GLN A 141 15.07 -4.52 -2.98
C GLN A 141 15.17 -3.37 -4.00
N LEU A 142 14.03 -2.88 -4.52
CA LEU A 142 14.03 -1.74 -5.44
C LEU A 142 14.67 -0.49 -4.84
N VAL A 143 14.38 -0.21 -3.57
CA VAL A 143 14.97 0.93 -2.86
C VAL A 143 16.48 0.74 -2.66
N ASP A 144 16.92 -0.46 -2.29
CA ASP A 144 18.34 -0.75 -2.06
C ASP A 144 19.18 -0.75 -3.34
N GLU A 145 18.57 -1.11 -4.47
CA GLU A 145 19.15 -1.07 -5.82
C GLU A 145 19.00 0.30 -6.49
N ASP A 146 18.39 1.28 -5.81
CA ASP A 146 18.11 2.63 -6.32
C ASP A 146 17.35 2.62 -7.66
N PHE A 147 16.29 1.80 -7.73
CA PHE A 147 15.37 1.66 -8.85
C PHE A 147 16.09 1.56 -10.22
N PRO A 148 16.68 0.40 -10.56
CA PRO A 148 17.42 0.21 -11.82
C PRO A 148 16.61 0.64 -13.04
N GLU A 149 17.23 1.38 -13.96
CA GLU A 149 16.51 2.08 -15.04
C GLU A 149 15.75 1.12 -15.97
N GLU A 150 16.33 -0.05 -16.24
CA GLU A 150 15.83 -1.02 -17.21
C GLU A 150 14.67 -1.88 -16.70
N THR A 151 14.50 -2.02 -15.38
CA THR A 151 13.57 -2.99 -14.77
C THR A 151 12.59 -2.37 -13.77
N SER A 152 12.92 -1.21 -13.21
CA SER A 152 12.15 -0.63 -12.09
C SER A 152 10.73 -0.25 -12.47
N LEU A 153 10.50 0.29 -13.67
CA LEU A 153 9.16 0.74 -14.07
C LEU A 153 8.18 -0.43 -14.14
N GLU A 154 8.57 -1.52 -14.80
CA GLU A 154 7.79 -2.75 -14.90
C GLU A 154 7.53 -3.34 -13.51
N LYS A 155 8.56 -3.37 -12.65
CA LYS A 155 8.42 -3.90 -11.30
C LYS A 155 7.50 -3.05 -10.42
N VAL A 156 7.59 -1.72 -10.52
CA VAL A 156 6.69 -0.80 -9.81
C VAL A 156 5.24 -0.97 -10.27
N LYS A 157 5.00 -1.14 -11.58
CA LYS A 157 3.66 -1.44 -12.12
C LYS A 157 3.13 -2.78 -11.60
N GLU A 158 3.97 -3.82 -11.60
CA GLU A 158 3.63 -5.14 -11.06
C GLU A 158 3.23 -5.04 -9.59
N LEU A 159 4.09 -4.45 -8.74
CA LEU A 159 3.86 -4.29 -7.31
C LEU A 159 2.61 -3.48 -6.99
N THR A 160 2.40 -2.36 -7.70
CA THR A 160 1.20 -1.54 -7.54
C THR A 160 -0.07 -2.32 -7.89
N SER A 161 -0.01 -3.18 -8.91
CA SER A 161 -1.09 -4.09 -9.27
C SER A 161 -1.34 -5.14 -8.18
N VAL A 162 -0.29 -5.78 -7.64
CA VAL A 162 -0.39 -6.74 -6.53
C VAL A 162 -1.03 -6.11 -5.30
N LEU A 163 -0.64 -4.89 -4.95
CA LEU A 163 -1.18 -4.16 -3.81
C LEU A 163 -2.64 -3.71 -4.00
N SER A 164 -3.18 -3.74 -5.23
CA SER A 164 -4.59 -3.43 -5.50
C SER A 164 -5.47 -4.68 -5.48
N GLU A 165 -4.88 -5.85 -5.73
CA GLU A 165 -5.55 -7.14 -5.82
C GLU A 165 -6.45 -7.50 -4.62
N PRO A 166 -6.10 -7.20 -3.35
CA PRO A 166 -7.01 -7.49 -2.24
C PRO A 166 -8.34 -6.74 -2.30
N GLU A 167 -8.36 -5.50 -2.80
CA GLU A 167 -9.59 -4.73 -2.97
C GLU A 167 -10.41 -5.24 -4.15
N ASP A 168 -9.74 -5.58 -5.25
CA ASP A 168 -10.37 -6.18 -6.43
C ASP A 168 -11.06 -7.50 -6.05
N LEU A 169 -10.40 -8.33 -5.23
CA LEU A 169 -10.97 -9.56 -4.70
C LEU A 169 -12.22 -9.36 -3.86
N VAL A 170 -12.24 -8.36 -2.96
CA VAL A 170 -13.44 -8.06 -2.17
C VAL A 170 -14.62 -7.76 -3.11
N THR A 171 -14.36 -6.99 -4.16
CA THR A 171 -15.35 -6.60 -5.16
C THR A 171 -15.81 -7.81 -6.00
N GLU A 172 -14.88 -8.65 -6.45
CA GLU A 172 -15.17 -9.84 -7.26
C GLU A 172 -15.94 -10.92 -6.49
N CYS A 173 -15.72 -11.04 -5.18
CA CYS A 173 -16.38 -12.02 -4.34
C CYS A 173 -17.89 -11.75 -4.12
N SER A 174 -18.46 -10.77 -4.82
CA SER A 174 -19.88 -10.35 -4.75
C SER A 174 -20.32 -9.92 -3.35
N ILE A 175 -19.36 -9.57 -2.51
CA ILE A 175 -19.62 -8.89 -1.25
C ILE A 175 -19.79 -7.42 -1.66
N ASN A 176 -21.03 -6.95 -1.84
CA ASN A 176 -21.36 -5.54 -2.14
C ASN A 176 -21.06 -4.61 -0.95
N GLU A 177 -19.96 -4.84 -0.24
CA GLU A 177 -19.48 -4.04 0.87
C GLU A 177 -18.20 -3.32 0.46
N ASP A 178 -18.04 -2.09 0.95
CA ASP A 178 -16.81 -1.33 0.79
C ASP A 178 -15.61 -2.15 1.33
N PRO A 179 -14.47 -2.25 0.61
CA PRO A 179 -13.26 -2.93 1.07
C PRO A 179 -12.88 -2.62 2.53
N ILE A 180 -13.15 -1.40 3.01
CA ILE A 180 -12.89 -1.01 4.40
C ILE A 180 -13.68 -1.85 5.42
N ASN A 181 -14.90 -2.29 5.09
CA ASN A 181 -15.76 -3.07 5.99
C ASN A 181 -15.28 -4.52 6.13
N ILE A 182 -14.64 -5.05 5.08
CA ILE A 182 -14.16 -6.43 5.03
C ILE A 182 -12.72 -6.56 5.50
N LEU A 183 -11.84 -5.73 4.98
CA LEU A 183 -10.41 -5.76 5.29
C LEU A 183 -10.08 -5.00 6.58
N GLY A 184 -10.91 -4.02 6.94
CA GLY A 184 -10.65 -3.12 8.06
C GLY A 184 -9.74 -1.95 7.67
N THR A 185 -9.89 -0.84 8.40
CA THR A 185 -9.20 0.43 8.15
C THR A 185 -7.69 0.29 8.07
N GLU A 186 -7.07 -0.44 9.00
CA GLU A 186 -5.61 -0.58 9.09
C GLU A 186 -5.00 -1.19 7.80
N LEU A 187 -5.62 -2.26 7.27
CA LEU A 187 -5.12 -2.94 6.08
C LEU A 187 -5.32 -2.10 4.84
N VAL A 188 -6.51 -1.51 4.66
CA VAL A 188 -6.79 -0.66 3.51
C VAL A 188 -5.89 0.57 3.52
N GLU A 189 -5.75 1.25 4.65
CA GLU A 189 -4.83 2.38 4.81
C GLU A 189 -3.39 2.00 4.43
N CYS A 190 -2.93 0.82 4.87
CA CYS A 190 -1.60 0.30 4.53
C CYS A 190 -1.43 0.03 3.03
N LEU A 191 -2.42 -0.56 2.35
CA LEU A 191 -2.37 -0.80 0.89
C LEU A 191 -2.24 0.52 0.11
N TYR A 192 -2.98 1.55 0.49
CA TYR A 192 -2.90 2.86 -0.15
C TYR A 192 -1.60 3.61 0.22
N TRP A 193 -1.17 3.54 1.48
CA TRP A 193 0.13 4.07 1.90
C TRP A 193 1.25 3.49 1.03
N ARG A 194 1.30 2.17 0.88
CA ARG A 194 2.41 1.51 0.20
C ARG A 194 2.43 1.73 -1.30
N ARG A 195 1.28 1.75 -1.97
CA ARG A 195 1.21 2.17 -3.38
C ARG A 195 1.70 3.61 -3.56
N GLY A 196 1.25 4.52 -2.69
CA GLY A 196 1.66 5.93 -2.72
C GLY A 196 3.15 6.12 -2.44
N ALA A 197 3.68 5.45 -1.42
CA ALA A 197 5.08 5.52 -1.03
C ALA A 197 6.01 4.89 -2.07
N LEU A 198 5.64 3.76 -2.67
CA LEU A 198 6.41 3.13 -3.76
C LEU A 198 6.53 4.08 -4.96
N LEU A 199 5.42 4.70 -5.37
CA LEU A 199 5.42 5.67 -6.46
C LEU A 199 6.21 6.94 -6.11
N TYR A 200 6.12 7.41 -4.87
CA TYR A 200 6.95 8.51 -4.39
C TYR A 200 8.44 8.18 -4.50
N MET A 201 8.86 7.01 -4.01
CA MET A 201 10.27 6.59 -4.03
C MET A 201 10.78 6.43 -5.47
N TYR A 202 9.99 5.82 -6.34
CA TYR A 202 10.31 5.73 -7.76
C TYR A 202 10.48 7.11 -8.40
N CYS A 203 9.50 8.01 -8.21
CA CYS A 203 9.57 9.37 -8.74
C CYS A 203 10.76 10.16 -8.16
N HIS A 204 11.06 9.97 -6.89
CA HIS A 204 12.18 10.61 -6.20
C HIS A 204 13.52 10.22 -6.81
N THR A 205 13.68 8.96 -7.24
CA THR A 205 14.90 8.51 -7.90
C THR A 205 14.94 8.99 -9.36
N VAL A 206 13.90 8.75 -10.15
CA VAL A 206 13.95 9.03 -11.60
C VAL A 206 13.93 10.53 -11.94
N LYS A 207 13.44 11.41 -11.05
CA LYS A 207 13.49 12.88 -11.28
C LYS A 207 14.92 13.41 -11.43
N GLU A 208 15.92 12.72 -10.88
CA GLU A 208 17.33 13.09 -10.99
C GLU A 208 17.95 12.60 -12.32
N ARG A 209 17.29 11.69 -13.04
CA ARG A 209 17.73 11.14 -14.34
C ARG A 209 17.21 12.01 -15.48
N SER A 210 17.94 13.09 -15.76
CA SER A 210 17.48 14.13 -16.70
C SER A 210 17.15 13.63 -18.11
N GLU A 211 17.92 12.69 -18.66
CA GLU A 211 17.68 12.09 -19.98
C GLU A 211 16.40 11.24 -19.99
N TRP A 212 16.30 10.28 -19.06
CA TRP A 212 15.12 9.45 -18.91
C TRP A 212 13.84 10.27 -18.69
N LEU A 213 13.90 11.32 -17.86
CA LEU A 213 12.75 12.17 -17.56
C LEU A 213 12.23 12.91 -18.79
N GLN A 214 13.11 13.38 -19.67
CA GLN A 214 12.72 14.05 -20.91
C GLN A 214 11.95 13.12 -21.85
N GLU A 215 12.38 11.87 -21.95
CA GLU A 215 11.74 10.86 -22.80
C GLU A 215 10.44 10.31 -22.19
N ASN A 216 10.33 10.31 -20.86
CA ASN A 216 9.26 9.62 -20.12
C ASN A 216 8.37 10.56 -19.29
N ILE A 217 8.30 11.85 -19.63
CA ILE A 217 7.60 12.87 -18.83
C ILE A 217 6.12 12.54 -18.58
N ALA A 218 5.43 11.92 -19.55
CA ALA A 218 4.04 11.51 -19.41
C ALA A 218 3.87 10.37 -18.40
N ILE A 219 4.79 9.39 -18.41
CA ILE A 219 4.83 8.28 -17.45
C ILE A 219 5.11 8.85 -16.06
N PHE A 220 6.10 9.73 -15.95
CA PHE A 220 6.41 10.41 -14.69
C PHE A 220 5.21 11.19 -14.14
N LYS A 221 4.53 12.00 -14.97
CA LYS A 221 3.32 12.75 -14.59
C LYS A 221 2.21 11.80 -14.12
N LYS A 222 2.03 10.64 -14.78
CA LYS A 222 1.07 9.62 -14.35
C LYS A 222 1.43 9.04 -12.98
N CYS A 223 2.69 8.64 -12.77
CA CYS A 223 3.17 8.12 -11.49
C CYS A 223 2.96 9.13 -10.34
N LEU A 224 3.23 10.42 -10.57
CA LEU A 224 2.96 11.47 -9.59
C LEU A 224 1.46 11.58 -9.27
N ASN A 225 0.61 11.58 -10.30
CA ASN A 225 -0.84 11.66 -10.12
C ASN A 225 -1.37 10.47 -9.32
N ASP A 226 -0.98 9.26 -9.69
CA ASP A 226 -1.44 8.03 -9.03
C ASP A 226 -0.91 7.97 -7.60
N GLY A 227 0.37 8.31 -7.37
CA GLY A 227 0.98 8.37 -6.04
C GLY A 227 0.24 9.33 -5.12
N VAL A 228 -0.04 10.55 -5.60
CA VAL A 228 -0.81 11.55 -4.83
C VAL A 228 -2.23 11.05 -4.55
N ARG A 229 -2.93 10.43 -5.51
CA ARG A 229 -4.27 9.87 -5.26
C ARG A 229 -4.24 8.79 -4.19
N TYR A 230 -3.26 7.90 -4.22
CA TYR A 230 -3.16 6.84 -3.21
C TYR A 230 -2.90 7.41 -1.81
N LEU A 231 -1.98 8.35 -1.67
CA LEU A 231 -1.71 9.00 -0.39
C LEU A 231 -2.92 9.81 0.13
N MET A 232 -3.63 10.49 -0.76
CA MET A 232 -4.86 11.20 -0.39
C MET A 232 -5.96 10.25 0.09
N LYS A 233 -6.11 9.11 -0.58
CA LYS A 233 -7.07 8.09 -0.19
C LYS A 233 -6.68 7.47 1.16
N MET A 234 -5.39 7.18 1.38
CA MET A 234 -4.83 6.74 2.66
C MET A 234 -5.20 7.70 3.80
N LEU A 235 -4.95 9.00 3.63
CA LEU A 235 -5.26 10.04 4.61
C LEU A 235 -6.77 10.21 4.89
N SER A 236 -7.64 9.65 4.06
CA SER A 236 -9.10 9.79 4.17
C SER A 236 -9.79 8.67 4.96
N PHE A 237 -9.10 7.57 5.27
CA PHE A 237 -9.75 6.41 5.90
C PHE A 237 -10.05 6.59 7.39
N ARG A 238 -9.35 7.49 8.06
CA ARG A 238 -9.60 7.80 9.47
C ARG A 238 -10.36 9.11 9.60
N CYS A 239 -11.43 9.07 10.39
CA CYS A 239 -12.20 10.28 10.71
C CYS A 239 -11.48 11.06 11.82
N PRO A 240 -11.28 12.38 11.67
CA PRO A 240 -10.76 13.21 12.75
C PRO A 240 -11.62 13.08 14.02
N LEU A 241 -10.99 12.88 15.17
CA LEU A 241 -11.72 12.67 16.42
C LEU A 241 -12.32 14.00 16.90
N ARG A 242 -13.65 14.03 17.05
CA ARG A 242 -14.33 15.07 17.83
C ARG A 242 -14.11 14.75 19.31
N ILE A 243 -13.12 15.37 19.92
CA ILE A 243 -12.85 15.21 21.34
C ILE A 243 -13.96 15.97 22.09
N ASN A 244 -14.99 15.24 22.51
CA ASN A 244 -16.02 15.77 23.41
C ASN A 244 -15.40 16.10 24.77
N GLU A 245 -15.99 17.07 25.48
CA GLU A 245 -15.56 17.57 26.80
C GLU A 245 -15.41 16.48 27.87
N ASP A 246 -16.01 15.30 27.68
CA ASP A 246 -16.00 14.18 28.62
C ASP A 246 -14.79 13.24 28.50
N VAL A 247 -13.96 13.36 27.45
CA VAL A 247 -12.69 12.61 27.31
C VAL A 247 -11.53 13.58 27.48
N SER A 248 -11.04 13.73 28.71
CA SER A 248 -9.85 14.52 29.00
C SER A 248 -8.60 13.80 28.49
N LEU A 249 -8.21 14.05 27.24
CA LEU A 249 -6.84 13.79 26.82
C LEU A 249 -5.92 14.70 27.65
N GLN A 250 -5.06 14.10 28.47
CA GLN A 250 -4.12 14.84 29.32
C GLN A 250 -3.11 15.64 28.51
N ASP A 251 -2.82 15.19 27.28
CA ASP A 251 -1.95 15.86 26.33
C ASP A 251 -2.75 16.61 25.26
N LYS A 252 -2.65 17.94 25.28
CA LYS A 252 -3.30 18.85 24.34
C LYS A 252 -2.74 18.71 22.92
N ASP A 253 -1.47 18.35 22.79
CA ASP A 253 -0.82 18.21 21.49
C ASP A 253 -1.27 16.93 20.79
N THR A 254 -1.33 15.80 21.50
CA THR A 254 -1.98 14.57 21.01
C THR A 254 -3.45 14.81 20.64
N ALA A 255 -4.21 15.51 21.48
CA ALA A 255 -5.60 15.88 21.19
C ALA A 255 -5.73 16.66 19.87
N ARG A 256 -4.86 17.66 19.67
CA ARG A 256 -4.84 18.46 18.45
C ARG A 256 -4.51 17.62 17.22
N LEU A 257 -3.49 16.76 17.28
CA LEU A 257 -3.13 15.85 16.18
C LEU A 257 -4.31 14.97 15.75
N LEU A 258 -4.98 14.33 16.71
CA LEU A 258 -6.12 13.45 16.44
C LEU A 258 -7.32 14.22 15.88
N SER A 259 -7.55 15.45 16.33
CA SER A 259 -8.60 16.33 15.79
C SER A 259 -8.30 16.85 14.38
N GLU A 260 -7.03 16.85 13.99
CA GLU A 260 -6.58 17.14 12.62
C GLU A 260 -6.52 15.87 11.76
N GLY A 261 -6.84 14.70 12.31
CA GLY A 261 -6.82 13.41 11.60
C GLY A 261 -5.40 12.84 11.41
N ILE A 262 -4.47 13.14 12.33
CA ILE A 262 -3.09 12.67 12.28
C ILE A 262 -2.89 11.65 13.40
N PHE A 263 -2.71 10.39 13.02
CA PHE A 263 -2.67 9.26 13.95
C PHE A 263 -1.29 8.61 14.06
N SER A 264 -0.38 8.92 13.14
CA SER A 264 0.96 8.32 13.08
C SER A 264 1.92 9.16 12.26
N ASP A 265 3.22 8.88 12.41
CA ASP A 265 4.28 9.45 11.57
C ASP A 265 4.04 9.19 10.07
N THR A 266 3.42 8.06 9.74
CA THR A 266 3.03 7.70 8.36
C THR A 266 2.08 8.74 7.75
N HIS A 267 1.17 9.33 8.54
CA HIS A 267 0.30 10.41 8.05
C HIS A 267 1.11 11.68 7.69
N LEU A 268 2.13 12.01 8.49
CA LEU A 268 3.02 13.15 8.21
C LEU A 268 3.86 12.90 6.95
N LEU A 269 4.38 11.67 6.81
CA LEU A 269 5.09 11.26 5.60
C LEU A 269 4.18 11.34 4.37
N ALA A 270 2.94 10.87 4.46
CA ALA A 270 1.97 10.97 3.38
C ALA A 270 1.70 12.43 2.98
N MET A 271 1.59 13.35 3.94
CA MET A 271 1.42 14.77 3.65
C MET A 271 2.62 15.36 2.92
N VAL A 272 3.84 15.14 3.43
CA VAL A 272 5.04 15.72 2.79
C VAL A 272 5.33 15.08 1.44
N TYR A 273 5.16 13.76 1.29
CA TYR A 273 5.33 13.05 0.02
C TYR A 273 4.31 13.53 -1.03
N SER A 274 3.03 13.70 -0.64
CA SER A 274 2.01 14.25 -1.53
C SER A 274 2.37 15.66 -1.97
N GLY A 275 2.78 16.51 -1.03
CA GLY A 275 3.18 17.88 -1.30
C GLY A 275 4.38 18.00 -2.23
N GLU A 276 5.39 17.15 -2.02
CA GLU A 276 6.60 17.12 -2.83
C GLU A 276 6.36 16.56 -4.24
N MET A 277 5.54 15.52 -4.39
CA MET A 277 5.11 15.04 -5.72
C MET A 277 4.33 16.11 -6.49
N CYS A 278 3.41 16.83 -5.83
CA CYS A 278 2.71 17.97 -6.43
C CYS A 278 3.69 19.07 -6.89
N TYR A 279 4.70 19.37 -6.07
CA TYR A 279 5.76 20.31 -6.42
C TYR A 279 6.55 19.85 -7.67
N TRP A 280 6.98 18.58 -7.73
CA TRP A 280 7.66 18.03 -8.90
C TRP A 280 6.78 18.07 -10.15
N GLY A 281 5.49 17.74 -10.01
CA GLY A 281 4.55 17.79 -11.13
C GLY A 281 4.45 19.18 -11.76
N LEU A 282 4.38 20.23 -10.95
CA LEU A 282 4.36 21.61 -11.45
C LEU A 282 5.71 22.08 -11.99
N LYS A 283 6.80 21.71 -11.30
CA LYS A 283 8.15 22.17 -11.65
C LYS A 283 8.68 21.50 -12.91
N LEU A 284 8.44 20.20 -13.08
CA LEU A 284 9.07 19.36 -14.10
C LEU A 284 8.12 19.07 -15.28
N CYS A 285 6.82 18.90 -15.03
CA CYS A 285 5.85 18.62 -16.10
C CYS A 285 5.16 19.88 -16.64
N GLY A 286 5.35 21.04 -15.99
CA GLY A 286 4.68 22.29 -16.33
C GLY A 286 3.20 22.33 -15.90
N GLU A 287 2.63 23.53 -15.94
CA GLU A 287 1.19 23.77 -15.65
C GLU A 287 0.28 23.50 -16.86
N GLY A 288 0.85 23.06 -17.99
CA GLY A 288 0.16 22.87 -19.25
C GLY A 288 -0.56 21.53 -19.34
N GLU A 289 -1.85 21.64 -19.61
CA GLU A 289 -2.79 20.63 -20.11
C GLU A 289 -2.91 19.36 -19.24
N GLN A 290 -3.94 19.39 -18.40
CA GLN A 290 -4.65 18.18 -18.00
C GLN A 290 -5.21 17.57 -19.28
N GLU A 291 -4.44 16.68 -19.92
CA GLU A 291 -4.94 15.92 -21.06
C GLU A 291 -6.15 15.10 -20.59
N SER A 292 -7.34 15.54 -21.01
CA SER A 292 -8.44 14.64 -21.30
C SER A 292 -7.92 13.66 -22.35
N LEU A 293 -7.53 12.47 -21.92
CA LEU A 293 -7.12 11.41 -22.81
C LEU A 293 -8.37 10.92 -23.57
N GLU A 294 -8.75 11.64 -24.62
CA GLU A 294 -9.66 11.13 -25.65
C GLU A 294 -8.83 10.23 -26.57
N THR A 295 -8.84 8.92 -26.28
CA THR A 295 -8.52 7.93 -27.32
C THR A 295 -9.66 7.85 -28.32
N PRO A 296 -9.40 7.82 -29.64
CA PRO A 296 -10.43 7.61 -30.64
C PRO A 296 -10.93 6.16 -30.56
N ASP A 297 -12.23 6.02 -30.32
CA ASP A 297 -12.96 4.75 -30.37
C ASP A 297 -12.85 4.11 -31.77
N PRO A 298 -12.89 2.78 -31.87
CA PRO A 298 -14.09 2.24 -32.51
C PRO A 298 -14.69 1.01 -31.80
N ALA A 299 -15.95 1.21 -31.40
CA ALA A 299 -17.13 0.37 -31.63
C ALA A 299 -17.72 -0.41 -30.43
N PRO A 300 -19.06 -0.59 -30.42
CA PRO A 300 -19.86 -0.62 -29.19
C PRO A 300 -20.41 -2.02 -28.88
N ASP A 301 -20.35 -2.46 -27.61
CA ASP A 301 -21.49 -3.15 -26.99
C ASP A 301 -21.36 -3.34 -25.47
N SER A 302 -22.43 -2.94 -24.77
CA SER A 302 -22.96 -3.51 -23.51
C SER A 302 -22.21 -3.40 -22.16
N GLY A 303 -22.67 -2.45 -21.32
CA GLY A 303 -22.68 -2.58 -19.84
C GLY A 303 -22.51 -1.26 -19.05
N PRO A 304 -23.50 -0.79 -18.24
CA PRO A 304 -23.38 0.44 -17.46
C PRO A 304 -22.62 0.18 -16.15
N GLY A 305 -21.28 0.16 -16.24
CA GLY A 305 -20.38 0.16 -15.09
C GLY A 305 -19.64 1.50 -15.02
N CYS A 306 -19.82 2.23 -13.92
CA CYS A 306 -19.31 3.58 -13.68
C CYS A 306 -17.80 3.75 -13.97
N ARG A 307 -17.43 4.22 -15.17
CA ARG A 307 -16.12 4.84 -15.39
C ARG A 307 -16.17 6.23 -14.77
N SER A 308 -15.83 6.33 -13.49
CA SER A 308 -15.59 7.62 -12.85
C SER A 308 -14.34 8.23 -13.48
N HIS A 309 -14.52 9.13 -14.45
CA HIS A 309 -13.48 10.06 -14.86
C HIS A 309 -13.17 10.94 -13.65
N SER A 310 -12.22 10.52 -12.81
CA SER A 310 -11.82 11.27 -11.62
C SER A 310 -11.35 12.65 -12.07
N ALA A 311 -11.94 13.71 -11.51
CA ALA A 311 -11.54 15.07 -11.82
C ALA A 311 -10.01 15.21 -11.74
N PRO A 312 -9.40 15.95 -12.68
CA PRO A 312 -7.95 16.03 -12.73
C PRO A 312 -7.43 16.76 -11.48
N LEU A 313 -6.30 16.27 -10.94
CA LEU A 313 -5.74 16.78 -9.69
C LEU A 313 -5.21 18.20 -9.89
N ASP A 314 -5.58 19.11 -8.98
CA ASP A 314 -4.94 20.41 -8.85
C ASP A 314 -3.71 20.27 -7.96
N PHE A 315 -2.55 20.01 -8.57
CA PHE A 315 -1.28 19.90 -7.84
C PHE A 315 -0.93 21.16 -7.05
N ARG A 316 -1.35 22.34 -7.50
CA ARG A 316 -0.99 23.59 -6.83
C ARG A 316 -1.73 23.71 -5.51
N GLU A 317 -3.05 23.60 -5.54
CA GLU A 317 -3.87 23.72 -4.34
C GLU A 317 -3.65 22.53 -3.39
N LEU A 318 -3.56 21.32 -3.93
CA LEU A 318 -3.32 20.14 -3.12
C LEU A 318 -1.94 20.17 -2.45
N GLY A 319 -0.90 20.52 -3.20
CA GLY A 319 0.47 20.63 -2.67
C GLY A 319 0.57 21.68 -1.57
N LYS A 320 -0.06 22.86 -1.76
CA LYS A 320 -0.13 23.90 -0.71
C LYS A 320 -0.83 23.39 0.54
N SER A 321 -2.00 22.75 0.37
CA SER A 321 -2.80 22.25 1.48
C SER A 321 -2.02 21.26 2.33
N MET A 322 -1.41 20.25 1.68
CA MET A 322 -0.64 19.22 2.37
C MET A 322 0.60 19.77 3.07
N LEU A 323 1.42 20.57 2.38
CA LEU A 323 2.65 21.11 2.97
C LEU A 323 2.36 22.13 4.08
N THR A 324 1.31 22.95 3.95
CA THR A 324 0.93 23.91 5.00
C THR A 324 0.51 23.17 6.26
N LYS A 325 -0.29 22.11 6.12
CA LYS A 325 -0.71 21.26 7.24
C LYS A 325 0.50 20.59 7.89
N TYR A 326 1.38 19.97 7.10
CA TYR A 326 2.63 19.37 7.58
C TYR A 326 3.47 20.36 8.39
N VAL A 327 3.74 21.55 7.84
CA VAL A 327 4.55 22.58 8.53
C VAL A 327 3.88 23.03 9.85
N SER A 328 2.58 23.30 9.83
CA SER A 328 1.81 23.69 11.01
C SER A 328 1.91 22.65 12.13
N VAL A 329 1.86 21.37 11.78
CA VAL A 329 1.91 20.27 12.73
C VAL A 329 3.31 20.05 13.29
N CYS A 330 4.32 20.03 12.43
CA CYS A 330 5.71 19.84 12.82
C CYS A 330 6.27 21.00 13.66
N GLU A 331 5.82 22.24 13.42
CA GLU A 331 6.26 23.41 14.18
C GLU A 331 5.36 23.72 15.39
N GLY A 332 4.21 23.05 15.48
CA GLY A 332 3.29 23.14 16.60
C GLY A 332 3.36 21.89 17.48
N PRO A 333 2.34 21.00 17.44
CA PRO A 333 2.25 19.83 18.33
C PRO A 333 3.49 18.91 18.35
N LEU A 334 4.27 18.87 17.27
CA LEU A 334 5.45 18.01 17.16
C LEU A 334 6.77 18.78 17.22
N HIS A 335 6.75 20.02 17.72
CA HIS A 335 7.95 20.82 17.84
C HIS A 335 9.03 20.09 18.63
N GLY A 336 10.24 20.02 18.07
CA GLY A 336 11.38 19.33 18.68
C GLY A 336 11.41 17.81 18.52
N GLN A 337 10.44 17.19 17.83
CA GLN A 337 10.36 15.73 17.62
C GLN A 337 11.16 15.27 16.37
N GLY A 338 12.16 16.03 15.92
CA GLY A 338 13.06 15.64 14.83
C GLY A 338 12.54 15.84 13.40
N TRP A 339 11.33 16.38 13.22
CA TRP A 339 10.78 16.69 11.91
C TRP A 339 11.36 17.98 11.32
N SER A 340 11.79 17.93 10.06
CA SER A 340 12.32 19.09 9.32
C SER A 340 11.27 19.70 8.41
N THR A 341 11.10 21.03 8.50
CA THR A 341 10.16 21.80 7.67
C THR A 341 10.83 22.65 6.60
N SER A 342 12.16 22.68 6.57
CA SER A 342 12.94 23.58 5.69
C SER A 342 12.62 23.35 4.20
N SER A 343 12.62 22.09 3.74
CA SER A 343 12.28 21.76 2.35
C SER A 343 10.80 22.07 2.04
N ALA A 344 9.89 21.68 2.93
CA ALA A 344 8.46 21.95 2.78
C ALA A 344 8.16 23.44 2.63
N LYS A 345 8.81 24.29 3.42
CA LYS A 345 8.69 25.76 3.31
C LYS A 345 9.21 26.31 1.99
N GLN A 346 10.33 25.79 1.48
CA GLN A 346 10.85 26.20 0.17
C GLN A 346 9.89 25.81 -0.97
N MET A 347 9.34 24.60 -0.92
CA MET A 347 8.32 24.16 -1.87
C MET A 347 7.05 25.00 -1.78
N LEU A 348 6.59 25.34 -0.57
CA LEU A 348 5.45 26.25 -0.36
C LEU A 348 5.69 27.63 -0.98
N CYS A 349 6.89 28.19 -0.87
CA CYS A 349 7.22 29.46 -1.53
C CYS A 349 7.01 29.35 -3.05
N TYR A 350 7.45 28.26 -3.68
CA TYR A 350 7.23 28.02 -5.10
C TYR A 350 5.75 27.83 -5.45
N LEU A 351 5.00 27.10 -4.63
CA LEU A 351 3.57 26.88 -4.86
C LEU A 351 2.74 28.16 -4.60
N GLY A 352 3.23 29.06 -3.74
CA GLY A 352 2.59 30.33 -3.41
C GLY A 352 2.76 31.42 -4.45
N THR A 353 3.72 31.31 -5.37
CA THR A 353 3.84 32.26 -6.48
C THR A 353 2.67 32.07 -7.44
N LYS A 354 1.81 33.09 -7.54
CA LYS A 354 0.91 33.22 -8.69
C LYS A 354 1.79 33.51 -9.90
N LYS A 355 1.66 32.73 -10.97
CA LYS A 355 2.18 33.14 -12.27
C LYS A 355 1.29 34.20 -12.87
#